data_AF-A0A940K8L6-F1
#
_entry.id   AF-A0A940K8L6-F1
#
_cell.length_a   1.000
_cell.length_b   1.000
_cell.length_c   1.000
_cell.angle_alpha   90.00
_cell.angle_beta   90.00
_cell.angle_gamma   90.00
#
_symmetry.space_group_name_H-M   'P 1'
#
loop_
_entity.id
_entity.type
_entity.pdbx_description
1 polymer ?
#
loop_
_entity_poly.entity_id
_entity_poly.type
_entity_poly.pdbx_seq_one_letter_code
_entity_poly.pdbx_strand_id
1 'polypeptide(L)' 'MAVLLIGCFMQVSASYSQSVTLKVKNAPLKEVLAAVKKQTGYAIFYNAELLADAKPVTLDVQNATLSEVLKAVS' A
#
# COMPACT_ATOMS: atom_id res chain seq x y z
N MET A 1 -7.91 15.61 46.49
CA MET A 1 -8.32 14.39 45.74
C MET A 1 -9.80 14.53 45.47
N ALA A 2 -10.34 14.52 44.26
CA ALA A 2 -9.92 13.80 43.08
C ALA A 2 -10.40 14.57 41.82
N VAL A 3 -9.48 14.81 40.89
CA VAL A 3 -9.82 15.19 39.53
C VAL A 3 -9.98 13.88 38.77
N LEU A 4 -11.21 13.37 38.67
CA LEU A 4 -11.56 12.23 37.82
C LEU A 4 -11.80 12.78 36.41
N LEU A 5 -10.68 13.02 35.73
CA LEU A 5 -10.60 13.38 34.33
C LEU A 5 -11.06 12.14 33.53
N ILE A 6 -12.34 12.11 33.18
CA ILE A 6 -12.94 11.11 32.30
C ILE A 6 -12.13 11.09 31.02
N GLY A 7 -11.36 10.01 30.87
CA GLY A 7 -10.53 9.77 29.70
C GLY A 7 -11.41 9.68 28.47
N CYS A 8 -11.23 10.63 27.56
CA CYS A 8 -11.61 10.45 26.17
C CYS A 8 -10.82 9.25 25.65
N PHE A 9 -11.44 8.07 25.69
CA PHE A 9 -11.08 6.96 24.83
C PHE A 9 -11.37 7.40 23.40
N MET A 10 -10.46 8.20 22.82
CA MET A 10 -10.35 8.32 21.38
C MET A 10 -10.10 6.90 20.89
N GLN A 11 -11.13 6.28 20.32
CA GLN A 11 -10.98 5.11 19.49
C GLN A 11 -10.13 5.51 18.29
N VAL A 12 -8.82 5.42 18.46
CA VAL A 12 -7.90 5.40 17.34
C VAL A 12 -7.94 3.99 16.79
N SER A 13 -8.99 3.69 16.03
CA SER A 13 -8.97 2.58 15.07
C SER A 13 -8.07 2.99 13.90
N ALA A 14 -6.79 3.25 14.19
CA ALA A 14 -5.77 3.21 13.17
C ALA A 14 -5.54 1.72 12.92
N SER A 15 -6.27 1.19 11.92
CA SER A 15 -5.96 -0.11 11.34
C SER A 15 -4.46 -0.13 11.08
N TYR A 16 -3.73 -0.91 11.88
CA TYR A 16 -2.27 -1.03 11.83
C TYR A 16 -1.84 -1.91 10.64
N SER A 17 -2.65 -1.92 9.59
CA SER A 17 -2.36 -2.53 8.30
C SER A 17 -1.97 -1.39 7.38
N GLN A 18 -0.81 -1.50 6.73
CA GLN A 18 -0.27 -0.49 5.82
C GLN A 18 -1.21 -0.37 4.60
N SER A 19 -2.21 0.50 4.71
CA SER A 19 -3.19 0.73 3.66
C SER A 19 -2.54 1.49 2.51
N VAL A 20 -2.32 0.79 1.41
CA VAL A 20 -1.79 1.34 0.17
C VAL A 20 -2.94 1.96 -0.61
N THR A 21 -2.77 3.24 -0.96
CA THR A 21 -3.66 3.91 -1.90
C THR A 21 -2.85 4.29 -3.12
N LEU A 22 -3.13 3.64 -4.25
CA LEU A 22 -2.37 3.81 -5.47
C LEU A 22 -3.32 3.86 -6.66
N LYS A 23 -3.20 4.95 -7.42
CA LYS A 23 -3.94 5.14 -8.66
C LYS A 23 -2.95 5.36 -9.79
N VAL A 24 -2.76 4.32 -10.58
CA VAL A 24 -1.84 4.29 -11.71
C VAL A 24 -2.60 3.80 -12.92
N LYS A 25 -2.42 4.47 -14.06
CA LYS A 25 -3.08 4.13 -15.30
C LYS A 25 -2.02 3.93 -16.37
N ASN A 26 -1.98 2.73 -16.95
CA ASN A 26 -1.02 2.34 -17.96
C ASN A 26 0.44 2.60 -17.54
N ALA A 27 0.75 2.30 -16.28
CA ALA A 27 2.09 2.52 -15.72
C ALA A 27 2.92 1.25 -15.80
N PRO A 28 4.24 1.34 -16.04
CA PRO A 28 5.12 0.18 -15.97
C PRO A 28 5.11 -0.39 -14.55
N LEU A 29 5.08 -1.71 -14.44
CA LEU A 29 4.97 -2.40 -13.15
C LEU A 29 6.10 -2.00 -12.17
N LYS A 30 7.27 -1.64 -12.69
CA LYS A 30 8.37 -1.06 -11.92
C LYS A 30 7.98 0.20 -11.12
N GLU A 31 7.26 1.13 -11.74
CA GLU A 31 6.81 2.37 -11.07
C GLU A 31 5.78 2.07 -9.99
N VAL A 32 4.86 1.14 -10.28
CA VAL A 32 3.84 0.68 -9.32
C VAL A 32 4.52 0.10 -8.08
N LEU A 33 5.46 -0.84 -8.25
CA LEU A 33 6.18 -1.45 -7.15
C LEU A 33 7.06 -0.45 -6.38
N ALA A 34 7.66 0.52 -7.07
CA ALA A 34 8.43 1.60 -6.42
C ALA A 34 7.52 2.51 -5.57
N ALA A 35 6.34 2.85 -6.05
CA ALA A 35 5.36 3.64 -5.31
C ALA A 35 4.85 2.86 -4.08
N VAL A 36 4.57 1.57 -4.23
CA VAL A 36 4.17 0.68 -3.12
C VAL A 36 5.29 0.58 -2.08
N LYS A 37 6.55 0.38 -2.48
CA LYS A 37 7.71 0.39 -1.58
C LYS A 37 7.82 1.71 -0.83
N LYS A 38 7.58 2.85 -1.50
CA LYS A 38 7.63 4.17 -0.87
C LYS A 38 6.55 4.36 0.20
N GLN A 39 5.35 3.83 -0.02
CA GLN A 39 4.25 3.94 0.94
C GLN A 39 4.33 2.93 2.10
N THR A 40 4.81 1.71 1.83
CA THR A 40 4.79 0.61 2.79
C THR A 40 6.14 0.37 3.49
N GLY A 41 7.24 0.87 2.92
CA GLY A 41 8.60 0.59 3.38
C GLY A 41 9.09 -0.84 3.10
N TYR A 42 8.28 -1.71 2.49
CA TYR A 42 8.66 -3.10 2.23
C TYR A 42 9.62 -3.22 1.03
N ALA A 43 10.66 -4.03 1.20
CA ALA A 43 11.53 -4.45 0.11
C ALA A 43 10.82 -5.53 -0.72
N ILE A 44 10.27 -5.13 -1.87
CA ILE A 44 9.67 -6.06 -2.84
C ILE A 44 10.79 -6.63 -3.71
N PHE A 45 10.92 -7.96 -3.73
CA PHE A 45 11.81 -8.66 -4.64
C PHE A 45 11.10 -8.92 -5.96
N TYR A 46 11.71 -8.48 -7.06
CA TYR A 46 11.21 -8.67 -8.41
C TYR A 46 12.38 -8.83 -9.36
N ASN A 47 12.18 -9.54 -10.46
CA ASN A 47 13.18 -9.62 -11.52
C ASN A 47 12.99 -8.42 -12.48
N ALA A 48 14.00 -7.56 -12.58
CA ALA A 48 13.97 -6.38 -13.43
C ALA A 48 13.77 -6.72 -14.92
N GLU A 49 14.28 -7.87 -15.37
CA GLU A 49 14.13 -8.35 -16.75
C GLU A 49 12.69 -8.75 -17.03
N LEU A 50 12.04 -9.47 -16.10
CA LEU A 50 10.62 -9.82 -16.22
C LEU A 50 9.70 -8.59 -16.18
N LEU A 51 10.10 -7.54 -15.45
CA LEU A 51 9.36 -6.28 -15.41
C LEU A 51 9.57 -5.40 -16.65
N ALA A 52 10.66 -5.59 -17.38
CA ALA A 52 10.94 -4.85 -18.61
C ALA A 52 10.01 -5.28 -19.75
N ASP A 53 9.71 -6.58 -19.84
CA ASP A 53 8.76 -7.17 -20.79
C ASP A 53 7.30 -7.18 -20.27
N ALA A 54 7.09 -6.80 -19.01
CA ALA A 54 5.75 -6.77 -18.42
C ALA A 54 4.88 -5.69 -19.06
N LYS A 55 3.65 -6.06 -19.42
CA LYS A 55 2.65 -5.11 -19.93
C LYS A 55 2.35 -4.06 -18.86
N PRO A 56 2.17 -2.78 -19.24
CA PRO A 56 1.77 -1.73 -18.31
C PRO A 56 0.43 -2.09 -17.66
N VAL A 57 0.32 -1.80 -16.37
CA VAL A 57 -0.87 -2.14 -15.57
C VAL A 57 -1.64 -0.88 -15.21
N THR A 58 -2.95 -1.05 -15.09
CA THR A 58 -3.85 -0.03 -14.57
C THR A 58 -4.39 -0.55 -13.24
N LEU A 59 -4.07 0.16 -12.16
CA LEU A 59 -4.42 -0.22 -10.80
C LEU A 59 -5.10 0.98 -10.15
N ASP A 60 -6.33 0.80 -9.68
CA ASP A 60 -7.04 1.77 -8.85
C ASP A 60 -7.41 1.06 -7.55
N VAL A 61 -6.53 1.18 -6.56
CA VAL A 61 -6.70 0.57 -5.24
C VAL A 61 -6.74 1.68 -4.19
N GLN A 62 -7.76 1.63 -3.35
CA GLN A 62 -7.96 2.56 -2.25
C GLN A 62 -8.02 1.74 -0.97
N ASN A 63 -7.16 2.06 -0.01
CA ASN A 63 -7.13 1.39 1.29
C ASN A 63 -6.88 -0.14 1.18
N ALA A 64 -6.08 -0.56 0.20
CA ALA A 64 -5.78 -1.97 -0.04
C ALA A 64 -4.50 -2.40 0.70
N THR A 65 -4.44 -3.66 1.11
CA THR A 65 -3.23 -4.21 1.70
C THR A 65 -2.16 -4.47 0.62
N LEU A 66 -0.88 -4.49 1.01
CA LEU A 66 0.22 -4.86 0.10
C LEU A 66 -0.04 -6.20 -0.61
N SER A 67 -0.64 -7.17 0.09
CA SER A 67 -0.97 -8.48 -0.47
C SER A 67 -2.06 -8.41 -1.53
N GLU A 68 -3.05 -7.53 -1.38
CA GLU A 68 -4.09 -7.31 -2.39
C GLU A 68 -3.53 -6.62 -3.62
N VAL A 69 -2.65 -5.64 -3.41
CA VAL A 69 -1.94 -4.97 -4.51
C VAL A 69 -1.11 -5.99 -5.28
N LEU A 70 -0.33 -6.85 -4.61
CA LEU A 70 0.48 -7.89 -5.27
C LEU A 70 -0.37 -8.91 -6.02
N LYS A 71 -1.51 -9.34 -5.46
CA LYS A 71 -2.47 -10.23 -6.15
C LYS A 71 -3.10 -9.61 -7.39
N ALA A 72 -3.30 -8.29 -7.39
CA ALA A 72 -3.88 -7.60 -8.54
C ALA A 72 -2.92 -7.48 -9.73
N VAL A 73 -1.62 -7.75 -9.52
CA VAL A 73 -0.58 -7.72 -10.55
C VAL A 73 0.03 -9.08 -10.90
N SER A 74 -0.36 -10.15 -10.18
CA SER A 74 -0.04 -11.55 -10.52
C SER A 74 -1.03 -12.13 -11.51
#